data_AF-A0A1G0X915-F1
#
_entry.id   AF-A0A1G0X915-F1
#
_cell.length_a   1.000
_cell.length_b   1.000
_cell.length_c   1.000
_cell.angle_alpha   90.00
_cell.angle_beta   90.00
_cell.angle_gamma   90.00
#
_symmetry.space_group_name_H-M   'P 1'
#
loop_
_entity.id
_entity.type
_entity.pdbx_description
1 polymer ?
#
loop_
_entity_poly.entity_id
_entity_poly.type
_entity_poly.pdbx_seq_one_letter_code
_entity_poly.pdbx_strand_id
1 'polypeptide(L)'
;MSDEESLLKFPCDFLIKIIGKNTENFVDDIKQIVYKHYPDKDKVLFVQNPSKNDGYIAVRATVPAISKTELDALYLELTKHPDMKMVL
;
A
#
# COMPACT_ATOMS: atom_id res chain seq x y z
N MET A 1 0.26 32.22 0.12
CA MET A 1 1.03 30.98 0.08
C MET A 1 0.31 30.07 1.04
N SER A 2 -0.36 29.04 0.53
CA SER A 2 -1.32 28.25 1.30
C SER A 2 -0.59 27.11 1.98
N ASP A 3 -0.10 27.39 3.17
CA ASP A 3 0.32 26.39 4.14
C ASP A 3 -0.94 25.72 4.70
N GLU A 4 -1.50 24.78 3.94
CA GLU A 4 -2.44 23.77 4.47
C GLU A 4 -1.64 22.77 5.31
N GLU A 5 -1.08 23.26 6.42
CA GLU A 5 -0.38 22.48 7.44
C GLU A 5 -1.30 21.37 7.96
N SER A 6 -1.11 20.18 7.39
CA SER A 6 -1.05 18.90 8.11
C SER A 6 -2.07 18.71 9.25
N LEU A 7 -3.36 18.60 8.93
CA LEU A 7 -4.37 18.01 9.82
C LEU A 7 -4.18 16.48 10.03
N LEU A 8 -3.26 15.87 9.29
CA LEU A 8 -2.82 14.48 9.50
C LEU A 8 -1.79 14.44 10.63
N LYS A 9 -2.21 13.96 11.80
CA LYS A 9 -1.30 13.63 12.91
C LYS A 9 -0.52 12.37 12.58
N PHE A 10 0.75 12.51 12.21
CA PHE A 10 1.66 11.38 12.09
C PHE A 10 2.39 11.16 13.42
N PRO A 11 2.70 9.91 13.83
CA PRO A 11 2.42 8.67 13.11
C PRO A 11 0.94 8.24 13.18
N CYS A 12 0.40 7.73 12.09
CA CYS A 12 -0.94 7.13 12.02
C CYS A 12 -0.90 5.83 11.22
N ASP A 13 -1.71 4.86 11.60
CA ASP A 13 -1.88 3.64 10.83
C ASP A 13 -2.77 3.92 9.62
N PHE A 14 -2.19 3.85 8.42
CA PHE A 14 -2.88 4.09 7.17
C PHE A 14 -3.15 2.75 6.49
N LEU A 15 -4.43 2.47 6.19
CA LEU A 15 -4.82 1.28 5.47
C LEU A 15 -4.87 1.58 3.98
N ILE A 16 -4.00 0.93 3.23
CA ILE A 16 -3.87 1.05 1.79
C ILE A 16 -4.50 -0.18 1.16
N LYS A 17 -5.55 0.01 0.39
CA LYS A 17 -6.24 -1.07 -0.31
C LYS A 17 -5.77 -1.11 -1.75
N ILE A 18 -5.00 -2.14 -2.05
CA ILE A 18 -4.40 -2.40 -3.35
C ILE A 18 -5.23 -3.48 -4.03
N ILE A 19 -5.64 -3.23 -5.26
CA ILE A 19 -6.38 -4.16 -6.09
C ILE A 19 -5.54 -4.38 -7.34
N GLY A 20 -5.20 -5.63 -7.61
CA GLY A 20 -4.43 -6.01 -8.78
C GLY A 20 -4.81 -7.39 -9.27
N LYS A 21 -4.05 -7.87 -10.25
CA LYS A 21 -4.24 -9.22 -10.79
C LYS A 21 -3.94 -10.27 -9.72
N ASN A 22 -4.74 -11.33 -9.67
CA ASN A 22 -4.51 -12.44 -8.74
C ASN A 22 -3.34 -13.31 -9.22
N THR A 23 -2.12 -12.87 -8.95
CA THR A 23 -0.89 -13.64 -9.22
C THR A 23 -0.07 -13.72 -7.93
N GLU A 24 0.56 -14.87 -7.69
CA GLU A 24 1.43 -15.06 -6.51
C GLU A 24 2.56 -14.02 -6.49
N ASN A 25 3.12 -13.70 -7.66
CA ASN A 25 4.12 -12.65 -7.81
C ASN A 25 3.61 -11.27 -7.39
N PHE A 26 2.36 -10.91 -7.71
CA PHE A 26 1.85 -9.58 -7.38
C PHE A 26 1.85 -9.33 -5.87
N VAL A 27 1.37 -10.28 -5.08
CA VAL A 27 1.37 -10.13 -3.62
C VAL A 27 2.78 -10.00 -3.06
N ASP A 28 3.73 -10.79 -3.58
CA ASP A 28 5.12 -10.74 -3.12
C ASP A 28 5.78 -9.42 -3.48
N ASP A 29 5.62 -8.94 -4.73
CA ASP A 29 6.13 -7.64 -5.20
C ASP A 29 5.61 -6.49 -4.33
N ILE A 30 4.30 -6.49 -4.03
CA ILE A 30 3.67 -5.47 -3.20
C ILE A 30 4.22 -5.50 -1.77
N LYS A 31 4.43 -6.69 -1.19
CA LYS A 31 5.07 -6.83 0.13
C LYS A 31 6.51 -6.31 0.09
N GLN A 32 7.29 -6.64 -0.94
CA GLN A 32 8.67 -6.16 -1.10
C GLN A 32 8.72 -4.64 -1.19
N ILE A 33 7.84 -4.03 -1.99
CA ILE A 33 7.71 -2.56 -2.10
C ILE A 33 7.39 -1.99 -0.71
N VAL A 34 6.37 -2.50 -0.04
CA VAL A 34 5.99 -1.99 1.29
C VAL A 34 7.12 -2.16 2.31
N TYR A 35 7.81 -3.29 2.34
CA TYR A 35 8.94 -3.51 3.25
C TYR A 35 10.18 -2.65 2.94
N LYS A 36 10.32 -2.19 1.70
CA LYS A 36 11.38 -1.27 1.30
C LYS A 36 11.15 0.14 1.87
N HIS A 37 9.89 0.57 1.96
CA HIS A 37 9.51 1.84 2.60
C HIS A 37 9.38 1.71 4.12
N TYR A 38 8.83 0.59 4.59
CA TYR A 38 8.58 0.30 6.00
C TYR A 38 9.46 -0.87 6.46
N PRO A 39 10.67 -0.60 7.00
CA PRO A 39 11.57 -1.66 7.47
C PRO A 39 10.99 -2.44 8.65
N ASP A 40 10.10 -1.83 9.45
CA ASP A 40 9.37 -2.45 10.55
C ASP A 40 8.23 -3.37 10.03
N LYS A 41 8.59 -4.59 9.63
CA LYS A 41 7.63 -5.58 9.11
C LYS A 41 6.54 -5.95 10.12
N ASP A 42 6.87 -5.98 11.42
CA ASP A 42 5.91 -6.28 12.50
C ASP A 42 4.79 -5.23 12.62
N LYS A 43 5.04 -3.99 12.17
CA LYS A 43 4.02 -2.94 12.18
C LYS A 43 3.18 -2.93 10.91
N VAL A 44 3.57 -3.70 9.90
CA VAL A 44 2.84 -3.76 8.64
C VAL A 44 1.95 -4.99 8.62
N LEU A 45 0.65 -4.77 8.48
CA LEU A 45 -0.34 -5.85 8.40
C LEU A 45 -0.84 -5.99 6.97
N PHE A 46 -0.71 -7.18 6.40
CA PHE A 46 -1.25 -7.50 5.07
C PHE A 46 -2.45 -8.42 5.19
N VAL A 47 -3.60 -7.98 4.69
CA VAL A 47 -4.81 -8.78 4.58
C VAL A 47 -5.12 -8.97 3.11
N GLN A 48 -4.97 -10.19 2.63
CA GLN A 48 -5.27 -10.57 1.25
C GLN A 48 -6.69 -11.09 1.17
N ASN A 49 -7.45 -10.60 0.21
CA ASN A 49 -8.81 -11.03 -0.05
C ASN A 49 -8.94 -11.35 -1.54
N PRO A 50 -8.85 -12.63 -1.93
CA PRO A 50 -9.05 -13.04 -3.31
C PRO A 50 -10.49 -12.71 -3.75
N SER A 51 -10.64 -12.25 -4.98
CA SER A 51 -11.96 -11.97 -5.53
C SER A 51 -12.65 -13.27 -5.95
N LYS A 52 -13.99 -13.30 -5.89
CA LYS A 52 -14.81 -14.48 -6.22
C LYS A 52 -14.60 -15.04 -7.63
N ASN A 53 -14.07 -14.23 -8.56
CA ASN A 53 -13.92 -14.60 -9.96
C ASN A 53 -12.47 -14.92 -10.36
N ASP A 54 -11.58 -15.13 -9.38
CA ASP A 54 -10.15 -15.50 -9.50
C ASP A 54 -9.24 -14.60 -10.36
N GLY A 55 -9.79 -13.56 -11.01
CA GLY A 55 -9.00 -12.66 -11.86
C GLY A 55 -8.26 -11.57 -11.08
N TYR A 56 -8.71 -11.23 -9.87
CA TYR A 56 -8.18 -10.10 -9.10
C TYR A 56 -8.07 -10.43 -7.61
N ILE A 57 -7.10 -9.81 -6.95
CA ILE A 57 -6.89 -9.90 -5.50
C ILE A 57 -6.90 -8.50 -4.90
N ALA A 58 -7.56 -8.36 -3.76
CA ALA A 58 -7.53 -7.15 -2.96
C ALA A 58 -6.60 -7.35 -1.77
N VAL A 59 -5.46 -6.67 -1.76
CA VAL A 59 -4.50 -6.66 -0.67
C VAL A 59 -4.69 -5.38 0.14
N ARG A 60 -4.96 -5.50 1.43
CA ARG A 60 -5.00 -4.37 2.36
C ARG A 60 -3.69 -4.36 3.12
N ALA A 61 -2.88 -3.33 2.96
CA ALA A 61 -1.66 -3.11 3.71
C ALA A 61 -1.91 -1.99 4.73
N THR A 62 -1.91 -2.31 6.02
CA THR A 62 -1.89 -1.32 7.08
C THR A 62 -0.44 -0.98 7.36
N VAL A 63 -0.05 0.28 7.15
CA VAL A 63 1.31 0.76 7.36
C VAL A 63 1.32 1.93 8.36
N PRO A 64 2.34 2.05 9.22
CA PRO A 64 2.48 3.19 10.11
C PRO A 64 3.00 4.39 9.31
N ALA A 65 2.11 5.20 8.75
CA ALA A 65 2.51 6.40 8.04
C ALA A 65 3.15 7.38 9.03
N ILE A 66 4.43 7.70 8.82
CA ILE A 66 5.14 8.74 9.59
C ILE A 66 5.18 10.08 8.85
N SER A 67 4.90 10.09 7.54
CA SER A 67 4.88 11.30 6.71
C SER A 67 4.11 11.09 5.41
N LYS A 68 3.53 12.16 4.87
CA LYS A 68 2.83 12.15 3.57
C LYS A 68 3.76 11.73 2.43
N THR A 69 5.03 12.15 2.45
CA THR A 69 6.01 11.82 1.41
C THR A 69 6.29 10.33 1.30
N GLU A 70 6.32 9.59 2.41
CA GLU A 70 6.54 8.14 2.36
C GLU A 70 5.33 7.39 1.80
N LEU A 71 4.12 7.81 2.19
CA LEU A 71 2.90 7.30 1.58
C LEU A 71 2.89 7.57 0.08
N ASP A 72 3.20 8.80 -0.34
CA ASP A 72 3.21 9.17 -1.76
C ASP A 72 4.26 8.36 -2.55
N ALA A 73 5.45 8.17 -1.98
CA ALA A 73 6.50 7.34 -2.57
C ALA A 73 6.06 5.87 -2.71
N LEU A 74 5.38 5.32 -1.70
CA LEU A 74 4.79 4.00 -1.75
C LEU A 74 3.71 3.92 -2.84
N TYR A 75 2.71 4.81 -2.83
CA TYR A 75 1.65 4.86 -3.85
C TYR A 75 2.23 4.95 -5.27
N LEU A 76 3.31 5.72 -5.45
CA LEU A 76 3.98 5.90 -6.73
C LEU A 76 4.74 4.65 -7.19
N GLU A 77 5.40 3.91 -6.29
CA GLU A 77 5.99 2.60 -6.64
C GLU A 77 4.91 1.56 -6.93
N LEU A 78 3.84 1.51 -6.14
CA LEU A 78 2.73 0.61 -6.38
C LEU A 78 2.12 0.87 -7.76
N THR A 79 1.83 2.14 -8.10
CA THR A 79 1.16 2.51 -9.37
C THR A 79 2.01 2.27 -10.61
N LYS A 80 3.33 2.13 -10.46
CA LYS A 80 4.22 1.69 -11.53
C LYS A 80 4.15 0.19 -11.81
N HIS A 81 3.55 -0.60 -10.94
CA HIS A 81 3.48 -2.05 -11.11
C HIS A 81 2.50 -2.42 -12.25
N PRO A 82 2.91 -3.22 -13.24
CA PRO A 82 2.10 -3.49 -14.45
C PRO A 82 0.78 -4.21 -14.16
N ASP A 83 0.75 -5.07 -13.13
CA ASP A 83 -0.45 -5.79 -12.70
C ASP A 83 -1.36 -5.00 -11.73
N MET A 84 -1.02 -3.74 -11.40
CA MET A 84 -1.88 -2.92 -10.57
C MET A 84 -3.15 -2.52 -11.36
N LYS A 85 -4.31 -2.65 -10.71
CA LYS A 85 -5.56 -2.07 -11.19
C LYS A 85 -5.97 -0.80 -10.47
N MET A 86 -5.87 -0.78 -9.15
CA MET A 86 -6.35 0.33 -8.36
C MET A 86 -5.66 0.33 -6.99
N VAL A 87 -5.40 1.51 -6.45
CA VAL A 87 -4.99 1.71 -5.07
C VAL A 87 -5.91 2.76 -4.43
N LEU A 88 -6.36 2.48 -3.22
CA LEU A 88 -7.30 3.27 -2.44
C LEU A 88 -6.69 3.52 -1.06
#